data_AF-A0A9E3B0V5-F1
#
_entry.id   AF-A0A9E3B0V5-F1
#
_cell.length_a   1.000
_cell.length_b   1.000
_cell.length_c   1.000
_cell.angle_alpha   90.00
_cell.angle_beta   90.00
_cell.angle_gamma   90.00
#
_symmetry.space_group_name_H-M   'P 1'
#
loop_
_entity.id
_entity.type
_entity.pdbx_description
1 polymer ?
#
loop_
_entity_poly.entity_id
_entity_poly.type
_entity_poly.pdbx_seq_one_letter_code
_entity_poly.pdbx_strand_id
1 'polypeptide(L)' 'MIEQQHGDVHYLQFDHYRQFPELIHGVFTRQGGCSPQSYNSLNTSTSPFSPGDSIAN' A
#
# COMPACT_ATOMS: atom_id res chain seq x y z
N MET A 1 -15.23 8.25 0.75
CA MET A 1 -13.85 8.02 0.26
C MET A 1 -13.86 8.21 -1.24
N ILE A 2 -12.77 8.68 -1.83
CA ILE A 2 -12.63 8.85 -3.29
C ILE A 2 -11.60 7.83 -3.77
N GLU A 3 -11.94 7.08 -4.81
CA GLU A 3 -10.99 6.18 -5.46
C GLU A 3 -10.04 6.96 -6.35
N GLN A 4 -8.76 6.58 -6.30
CA GLN A 4 -7.67 7.09 -7.09
C GLN A 4 -6.91 5.91 -7.70
N GLN A 5 -6.27 6.15 -8.84
CA GLN A 5 -5.49 5.15 -9.54
C GLN A 5 -4.15 5.74 -9.99
N HIS A 6 -3.08 4.98 -9.79
CA HIS A 6 -1.76 5.27 -10.35
C HIS A 6 -1.16 4.01 -10.96
N GLY A 7 -1.06 3.96 -12.29
CA GLY A 7 -0.80 2.70 -12.99
C GLY A 7 -1.88 1.67 -12.65
N ASP A 8 -1.47 0.48 -12.21
CA ASP A 8 -2.40 -0.58 -11.78
C ASP A 8 -2.76 -0.51 -10.28
N VAL A 9 -2.21 0.45 -9.53
CA VAL A 9 -2.44 0.59 -8.09
C VAL A 9 -3.69 1.41 -7.84
N HIS A 10 -4.66 0.79 -7.15
CA HIS A 10 -5.90 1.42 -6.69
C HIS A 10 -5.81 1.76 -5.20
N TYR A 11 -6.16 2.99 -4.85
CA TYR A 11 -6.15 3.47 -3.47
C TYR A 11 -7.29 4.46 -3.22
N LEU A 12 -7.62 4.65 -1.95
CA LEU A 12 -8.71 5.52 -1.51
C LEU A 12 -8.15 6.74 -0.76
N GLN A 13 -8.75 7.89 -0.98
CA GLN A 13 -8.47 9.11 -0.22
C GLN A 13 -9.69 9.55 0.59
N PHE A 14 -9.43 10.08 1.79
CA PHE A 14 -10.46 10.76 2.58
C PHE A 14 -10.77 12.12 1.96
N ASP A 15 -12.06 12.36 1.69
CA ASP A 15 -12.54 13.64 1.13
C ASP A 15 -12.25 14.82 2.07
N HIS A 16 -12.35 14.59 3.39
CA HIS A 16 -12.07 15.56 4.45
C HIS A 16 -10.68 16.22 4.36
N TYR A 17 -9.70 15.54 3.76
CA TYR A 17 -8.33 16.02 3.67
C TYR A 17 -8.02 16.80 2.40
N ARG A 18 -8.97 16.94 1.46
CA ARG A 18 -8.78 17.74 0.23
C ARG A 18 -8.43 19.20 0.47
N GLN A 19 -8.82 19.73 1.64
CA GLN A 19 -8.52 21.11 2.02
C GLN A 19 -7.04 21.35 2.36
N PHE A 20 -6.23 20.31 2.53
CA PHE A 20 -4.81 20.36 2.85
C PHE A 20 -3.99 19.88 1.64
N PRO A 21 -3.72 20.73 0.63
CA PRO A 21 -3.06 20.30 -0.62
C PRO A 21 -1.62 19.79 -0.43
N GLU A 22 -0.98 20.12 0.69
CA GLU A 22 0.33 19.63 1.08
C GLU A 22 0.32 18.21 1.68
N LEU A 23 -0.85 17.73 2.13
CA LEU A 23 -0.99 16.41 2.72
C LEU A 23 -1.11 15.35 1.63
N ILE A 24 -0.13 14.44 1.61
CA ILE A 24 -0.18 13.24 0.76
C ILE A 24 -0.68 12.08 1.60
N HIS A 25 -1.80 11.48 1.18
CA HIS A 25 -2.38 10.32 1.85
C HIS A 25 -3.02 9.35 0.87
N GLY A 26 -3.20 8.11 1.32
CA GLY A 26 -3.91 7.06 0.60
C GLY A 26 -4.10 5.82 1.47
N VAL A 27 -5.26 5.19 1.36
CA VAL A 27 -5.54 3.85 1.88
C VAL A 27 -5.49 2.88 0.71
N PHE A 28 -4.42 2.13 0.61
CA PHE A 28 -4.18 1.23 -0.52
C PHE A 28 -5.12 0.03 -0.49
N THR A 29 -5.60 -0.37 -1.67
CA THR A 29 -6.34 -1.63 -1.84
C THR A 29 -5.37 -2.79 -2.06
N ARG A 30 -5.89 -4.02 -2.19
CA ARG A 30 -5.06 -5.18 -2.53
C ARG A 30 -4.59 -5.23 -3.99
N GLN A 31 -4.95 -4.27 -4.84
CA GLN A 31 -4.73 -4.30 -6.30
C GLN A 31 -3.46 -3.57 -6.73
N GLY A 32 -2.84 -4.01 -7.84
CA GLY A 32 -1.68 -3.36 -8.44
C GLY A 32 -0.31 -3.73 -7.86
N GLY A 33 -0.23 -4.78 -7.04
CA GLY A 33 1.03 -5.29 -6.52
C GLY A 33 1.57 -6.49 -7.29
N CYS A 34 2.66 -7.08 -6.79
CA CYS A 34 3.35 -8.20 -7.41
C CYS A 34 3.36 -9.49 -6.56
N SER A 35 2.80 -9.45 -5.35
CA SER A 35 2.79 -10.62 -4.48
C SER A 35 1.90 -11.72 -5.08
N PRO A 36 2.31 -12.99 -5.01
CA PRO A 36 1.57 -14.06 -5.67
C PRO A 36 0.64 -14.83 -4.69
N GLN A 37 -0.19 -15.72 -5.26
CA GLN A 37 -1.10 -16.65 -4.54
C GLN A 37 -1.94 -15.98 -3.44
N SER A 38 -1.86 -16.47 -2.19
CA SER A 38 -2.67 -15.99 -1.06
C SER A 38 -2.43 -14.51 -0.73
N TYR A 39 -1.28 -13.97 -1.16
CA TYR A 39 -0.87 -12.59 -0.97
C TYR A 39 -1.18 -11.70 -2.18
N ASN A 40 -1.84 -12.24 -3.21
CA ASN A 40 -2.19 -11.51 -4.43
C ASN A 40 -2.99 -10.22 -4.11
N SER A 41 -2.59 -9.00 -4.44
CA SER A 41 -1.41 -8.56 -5.21
C SER A 41 -0.50 -7.62 -4.39
N LEU A 42 -1.07 -6.58 -3.78
CA LEU A 42 -0.31 -5.56 -3.04
C LEU A 42 -0.25 -5.90 -1.55
N ASN A 43 0.50 -6.94 -1.21
CA ASN A 43 0.87 -7.23 0.17
C ASN A 43 2.11 -6.39 0.56
N THR A 44 1.99 -5.62 1.64
CA THR A 44 3.06 -4.74 2.16
C THR A 44 3.68 -5.27 3.45
N SER A 45 3.23 -6.42 3.93
CA SER A 45 3.81 -7.05 5.11
C SER A 45 5.09 -7.79 4.76
N THR A 46 6.12 -7.63 5.58
CA THR A 46 7.33 -8.45 5.53
C THR A 46 7.15 -9.70 6.38
N SER A 47 7.92 -10.76 6.10
CA SER A 47 7.99 -11.91 7.00
C SER A 47 8.37 -11.45 8.42
N PRO A 48 7.79 -12.06 9.47
CA PRO A 48 8.25 -11.82 10.82
C PRO A 48 9.72 -12.21 10.94
N PHE A 49 10.50 -11.38 11.62
CA PHE A 49 11.91 -11.61 11.88
C PHE A 49 12.11 -12.97 12.56
N SER A 50 12.97 -13.80 11.99
CA SER A 50 13.43 -15.06 12.56
C SER A 50 14.87 -14.90 13.06
N PRO A 51 15.25 -15.52 14.19
CA PRO A 51 16.65 -15.54 14.63
C PRO A 51 17.57 -16.09 13.53
N GLY A 52 18.46 -15.24 13.01
CA GLY A 52 19.34 -15.55 11.88
C GLY A 52 19.06 -14.73 10.61
N ASP A 53 17.97 -13.96 10.56
CA ASP A 53 17.72 -13.04 9.46
C ASP A 53 18.71 -11.87 9.45
N SER A 54 19.30 -11.61 8.30
CA SER A 54 20.14 -10.43 8.07
C SER A 54 19.25 -9.24 7.75
N ILE A 55 19.31 -8.18 8.56
CA ILE A 55 18.76 -6.88 8.15
C ILE A 55 19.81 -6.23 7.25
N ALA A 56 19.60 -6.31 5.93
CA ALA A 56 20.38 -5.51 4.99
C ALA A 56 19.92 -4.05 5.12
N ASN A 57 20.84 -3.17 5.55
CA ASN A 57 20.66 -1.72 5.54
C ASN A 57 20.92 -1.16 4.14
#